data_AF-A0A1S4G6J4-F1
#
_entry.id   AF-A0A1S4G6J4-F1
#
_cell.length_a   1.000
_cell.length_b   1.000
_cell.length_c   1.000
_cell.angle_alpha   90.00
_cell.angle_beta   90.00
_cell.angle_gamma   90.00
#
_symmetry.space_group_name_H-M   'P 1'
#
loop_
_entity.id
_entity.type
_entity.pdbx_description
1 polymer ?
#
loop_
_entity_poly.entity_id
_entity_poly.type
_entity_poly.pdbx_seq_one_letter_code
_entity_poly.pdbx_strand_id
1 'polypeptide(L)'
;MKFILLLAVCMFGFCSADYNKVQLTEIMQVTKRCYKQLDISYDSDLVERLIYNRDLPDDAITKKFINCFLTEFNVWESEGVINRDVVVNFLGRQYDPVKVRATVDKCLRPAGATPEDKAYNYIRCFFKNITYKI
;
A
#
# COMPACT_ATOMS: atom_id res chain seq x y z
N MET A 1 -25.14 -1.11 -50.18
CA MET A 1 -23.85 -0.40 -50.25
C MET A 1 -23.99 0.95 -49.55
N LYS A 2 -22.94 1.37 -48.83
CA LYS A 2 -22.74 2.61 -48.04
C LYS A 2 -23.09 2.46 -46.55
N PHE A 3 -22.20 1.78 -45.79
CA PHE A 3 -21.05 2.34 -45.04
C PHE A 3 -21.52 3.03 -43.75
N ILE A 4 -21.67 2.26 -42.66
CA ILE A 4 -20.76 2.24 -41.50
C ILE A 4 -20.50 3.66 -40.97
N LEU A 5 -21.31 4.09 -40.00
CA LEU A 5 -20.98 5.19 -39.11
C LEU A 5 -20.37 4.56 -37.85
N LEU A 6 -19.08 4.84 -37.68
CA LEU A 6 -18.16 4.32 -36.68
C LEU A 6 -18.68 4.53 -35.24
N LEU A 7 -19.11 3.44 -34.61
CA LEU A 7 -19.01 3.25 -33.15
C LEU A 7 -17.55 2.94 -32.83
N ALA A 8 -16.71 3.97 -32.73
CA ALA A 8 -15.31 3.85 -32.34
C ALA A 8 -14.96 4.87 -31.24
N VAL A 9 -15.56 4.70 -30.07
CA VAL A 9 -15.02 5.22 -28.80
C VAL A 9 -15.13 4.12 -27.75
N CYS A 10 -14.59 2.95 -28.07
CA CYS A 10 -14.09 2.03 -27.05
C CYS A 10 -12.62 2.41 -26.79
N MET A 11 -12.19 2.34 -25.53
CA MET A 11 -10.82 2.62 -25.03
C MET A 11 -10.56 4.04 -24.48
N PHE A 12 -11.42 4.54 -23.59
CA PHE A 12 -10.83 5.08 -22.36
C PHE A 12 -10.39 3.88 -21.53
N GLY A 13 -9.21 3.35 -21.86
CA GLY A 13 -8.53 2.41 -20.99
C GLY A 13 -8.41 3.08 -19.63
N PHE A 14 -9.15 2.58 -18.64
CA PHE A 14 -8.82 2.79 -17.25
C PHE A 14 -7.44 2.18 -17.05
N CYS A 15 -6.38 2.93 -17.32
CA CYS A 15 -5.07 2.64 -16.78
C CYS A 15 -5.15 2.92 -15.27
N SER A 16 -5.82 2.02 -14.54
CA SER A 16 -5.53 1.83 -13.13
C SER A 16 -4.09 1.33 -13.11
N ALA A 17 -3.19 2.09 -12.49
CA ALA A 17 -1.82 1.64 -12.30
C ALA A 17 -1.85 0.58 -11.20
N ASP A 18 -2.12 -0.67 -11.58
CA ASP A 18 -2.06 -1.80 -10.65
C ASP A 18 -0.61 -2.14 -10.32
N TYR A 19 -0.38 -2.87 -9.22
CA TYR A 19 0.96 -3.35 -8.90
C TYR A 19 1.47 -4.29 -10.02
N ASN A 20 2.73 -4.13 -10.41
CA ASN A 20 3.32 -5.06 -11.36
C ASN A 20 3.64 -6.42 -10.69
N LYS A 21 3.91 -7.44 -11.50
CA LYS A 21 4.18 -8.81 -11.02
C LYS A 21 5.33 -8.88 -10.00
N VAL A 22 6.35 -8.03 -10.15
CA VAL A 22 7.50 -8.00 -9.25
C VAL A 22 7.10 -7.43 -7.89
N GLN A 23 6.41 -6.30 -7.88
CA GLN A 23 5.84 -5.72 -6.66
C GLN A 23 4.89 -6.68 -5.94
N LEU A 24 3.99 -7.33 -6.68
CA LEU A 24 3.09 -8.32 -6.10
C LEU A 24 3.84 -9.50 -5.47
N THR A 25 4.90 -9.97 -6.11
CA THR A 25 5.75 -11.05 -5.56
C THR A 25 6.43 -10.61 -4.25
N GLU A 26 7.01 -9.41 -4.22
CA GLU A 26 7.63 -8.85 -3.01
C GLU A 26 6.60 -8.69 -1.87
N ILE A 27 5.40 -8.15 -2.18
CA ILE A 27 4.27 -8.02 -1.23
C ILE A 27 3.89 -9.37 -0.66
N MET A 28 3.72 -10.40 -1.51
CA MET A 28 3.32 -11.74 -1.06
C MET A 28 4.40 -12.41 -0.22
N GLN A 29 5.68 -12.21 -0.52
CA GLN A 29 6.78 -12.74 0.30
C GLN A 29 6.79 -12.14 1.70
N VAL A 30 6.64 -10.82 1.81
CA VAL A 30 6.53 -10.12 3.10
C VAL A 30 5.29 -10.58 3.86
N THR A 31 4.15 -10.62 3.17
CA THR A 31 2.87 -11.07 3.74
C THR A 31 2.99 -12.46 4.33
N LYS A 32 3.61 -13.41 3.61
CA LYS A 32 3.81 -14.78 4.09
C LYS A 32 4.62 -14.83 5.38
N ARG A 33 5.65 -13.99 5.51
CA ARG A 33 6.45 -13.92 6.73
C ARG A 33 5.64 -13.37 7.91
N CYS A 34 4.92 -12.27 7.70
CA CYS A 34 4.10 -11.67 8.73
C CYS A 34 2.94 -12.56 9.16
N TYR A 35 2.24 -13.21 8.22
CA TYR A 35 1.16 -14.14 8.54
C TYR A 35 1.69 -15.31 9.37
N LYS A 36 2.85 -15.87 8.99
CA LYS A 36 3.49 -16.93 9.77
C LYS A 36 3.90 -16.47 11.18
N GLN A 37 4.49 -15.28 11.32
CA GLN A 37 4.95 -14.75 12.61
C GLN A 37 3.79 -14.44 13.56
N LEU A 38 2.66 -13.97 13.02
CA LEU A 38 1.50 -13.52 13.79
C LEU A 38 0.39 -14.57 13.90
N ASP A 39 0.63 -15.77 13.35
CA ASP A 39 -0.35 -16.87 13.27
C ASP A 39 -1.68 -16.45 12.61
N ILE A 40 -1.57 -15.67 11.53
CA ILE A 40 -2.71 -15.25 10.72
C ILE A 40 -2.97 -16.31 9.65
N SER A 41 -4.23 -16.72 9.48
CA SER A 41 -4.63 -17.63 8.39
C SER A 41 -4.27 -17.05 7.03
N TYR A 42 -3.75 -17.90 6.14
CA TYR A 42 -3.49 -17.52 4.75
C TYR A 42 -4.75 -17.20 3.95
N ASP A 43 -5.93 -17.55 4.44
CA ASP A 43 -7.22 -17.16 3.86
C ASP A 43 -7.64 -15.73 4.24
N SER A 44 -6.87 -15.04 5.09
CA SER A 44 -7.12 -13.65 5.49
C SER A 44 -6.88 -12.66 4.34
N ASP A 45 -7.79 -11.69 4.19
CA ASP A 45 -7.75 -10.64 3.18
C ASP A 45 -6.99 -9.37 3.62
N LEU A 46 -6.32 -9.40 4.79
CA LEU A 46 -5.64 -8.22 5.36
C LEU A 46 -4.62 -7.57 4.41
N VAL A 47 -3.84 -8.37 3.67
CA VAL A 47 -2.91 -7.81 2.67
C VAL A 47 -3.63 -7.11 1.53
N GLU A 48 -4.72 -7.69 1.03
CA GLU A 48 -5.49 -7.12 -0.07
C GLU A 48 -6.13 -5.80 0.39
N ARG A 49 -6.67 -5.77 1.61
CA ARG A 49 -7.18 -4.54 2.23
C ARG A 49 -6.10 -3.48 2.35
N LEU A 50 -4.90 -3.88 2.79
CA LEU A 50 -3.77 -2.97 2.95
C LEU A 50 -3.33 -2.37 1.61
N ILE A 51 -3.05 -3.17 0.59
CA ILE A 51 -2.42 -2.68 -0.64
C ILE A 51 -3.40 -1.93 -1.56
N TYR A 52 -4.70 -2.20 -1.44
CA TYR A 52 -5.76 -1.57 -2.24
C TYR A 52 -6.61 -0.56 -1.46
N ASN A 53 -6.18 -0.15 -0.27
CA ASN A 53 -6.90 0.81 0.58
C ASN A 53 -8.39 0.43 0.80
N ARG A 54 -8.65 -0.85 1.09
CA ARG A 54 -9.98 -1.25 1.57
C ARG A 54 -10.05 -1.05 3.07
N ASP A 55 -11.24 -1.19 3.63
CA ASP A 55 -11.49 -1.02 5.06
C ASP A 55 -10.54 -1.91 5.89
N LEU A 56 -9.72 -1.28 6.73
CA LEU A 56 -8.76 -1.92 7.63
C LEU A 56 -9.28 -1.78 9.07
N PRO A 57 -9.69 -2.88 9.72
CA PRO A 57 -10.17 -2.84 11.10
C PRO A 57 -9.16 -2.19 12.06
N ASP A 58 -9.65 -1.38 12.99
CA ASP A 58 -8.85 -0.82 14.08
C ASP A 58 -8.76 -1.84 15.23
N ASP A 59 -8.15 -2.99 14.96
CA ASP A 59 -7.98 -4.08 15.92
C ASP A 59 -6.51 -4.50 16.09
N ALA A 60 -6.25 -5.25 17.16
CA ALA A 60 -4.89 -5.62 17.53
C ALA A 60 -4.16 -6.44 16.44
N ILE A 61 -4.87 -7.32 15.72
CA ILE A 61 -4.22 -8.18 14.72
C ILE A 61 -3.88 -7.39 13.45
N THR A 62 -4.76 -6.49 13.03
CA THR A 62 -4.56 -5.61 11.87
C THR A 62 -3.39 -4.67 12.11
N LYS A 63 -3.32 -4.03 13.29
CA LYS A 63 -2.20 -3.15 13.63
C LYS A 63 -0.87 -3.89 13.70
N LYS A 64 -0.85 -5.09 14.28
CA LYS A 64 0.34 -5.96 14.30
C LYS A 64 0.76 -6.36 12.90
N PHE A 65 -0.18 -6.74 12.04
CA PHE A 65 0.11 -7.08 10.64
C PHE A 65 0.74 -5.91 9.89
N ILE A 66 0.15 -4.70 9.99
CA ILE A 66 0.67 -3.50 9.33
C ILE A 66 2.08 -3.16 9.84
N ASN A 67 2.29 -3.21 11.16
CA ASN A 67 3.62 -2.99 11.74
C ASN A 67 4.65 -3.98 11.19
N CYS A 68 4.31 -5.28 11.20
CA CYS A 68 5.18 -6.31 10.64
C CYS A 68 5.46 -6.05 9.16
N PHE A 69 4.42 -5.78 8.36
CA PHE A 69 4.53 -5.58 6.92
C PHE A 69 5.47 -4.42 6.59
N LEU A 70 5.32 -3.29 7.27
CA LEU A 70 6.17 -2.12 7.07
C LEU A 70 7.60 -2.34 7.55
N THR A 71 7.79 -3.10 8.63
CA THR A 71 9.12 -3.47 9.16
C THR A 71 9.85 -4.40 8.19
N GLU A 72 9.17 -5.44 7.70
CA GLU A 72 9.71 -6.42 6.74
C GLU A 72 10.02 -5.80 5.37
N PHE A 73 9.30 -4.75 4.98
CA PHE A 73 9.64 -3.93 3.81
C PHE A 73 10.74 -2.91 4.08
N ASN A 74 11.21 -2.76 5.32
CA ASN A 74 12.14 -1.72 5.74
C ASN A 74 11.62 -0.28 5.49
N VAL A 75 10.29 -0.10 5.50
CA VAL A 75 9.65 1.23 5.39
C VAL A 75 9.84 2.01 6.68
N TRP A 76 9.89 1.32 7.81
CA TRP A 76 10.11 1.99 9.08
C TRP A 76 10.89 1.12 10.06
N GLU A 77 11.63 1.77 10.93
CA GLU A 77 12.38 1.11 12.00
C GLU A 77 11.61 1.18 13.32
N SER A 78 12.03 0.40 14.32
CA SER A 78 11.31 0.18 15.59
C SER A 78 10.87 1.44 16.35
N GLU A 79 11.50 2.60 16.11
CA GLU A 79 11.19 3.87 16.76
C GLU A 79 10.25 4.79 15.95
N GLY A 80 9.80 4.35 14.76
CA GLY A 80 8.94 5.13 13.88
C GLY A 80 9.69 6.08 12.93
N VAL A 81 10.97 5.83 12.70
CA VAL A 81 11.74 6.49 11.63
C VAL A 81 11.33 5.88 10.29
N ILE A 82 10.72 6.68 9.41
CA ILE A 82 10.24 6.23 8.11
C ILE A 82 11.34 6.37 7.06
N ASN A 83 11.73 5.25 6.46
CA ASN A 83 12.58 5.20 5.28
C ASN A 83 11.74 5.54 4.04
N ARG A 84 11.64 6.84 3.78
CA ARG A 84 10.90 7.38 2.64
C ARG A 84 11.32 6.79 1.31
N ASP A 85 12.63 6.63 1.08
CA ASP A 85 13.12 6.25 -0.23
C ASP A 85 12.72 4.81 -0.58
N VAL A 86 12.56 3.93 0.40
CA VAL A 86 11.98 2.60 0.20
C VAL A 86 10.57 2.71 -0.39
N VAL A 87 9.70 3.53 0.21
CA VAL A 87 8.32 3.71 -0.27
C VAL A 87 8.29 4.34 -1.66
N VAL A 88 9.09 5.38 -1.89
CA VAL A 88 9.16 6.09 -3.17
C VAL A 88 9.70 5.19 -4.27
N ASN A 89 10.75 4.41 -4.01
CA ASN A 89 11.31 3.49 -5.00
C ASN A 89 10.34 2.33 -5.28
N PHE A 90 9.68 1.80 -4.25
CA PHE A 90 8.74 0.71 -4.41
C PHE A 90 7.52 1.12 -5.25
N LEU A 91 6.84 2.21 -4.88
CA LEU A 91 5.63 2.70 -5.55
C LEU A 91 5.92 3.50 -6.82
N GLY A 92 7.07 4.16 -6.92
CA GLY A 92 7.53 4.91 -8.09
C GLY A 92 7.70 4.06 -9.36
N ARG A 93 7.70 2.72 -9.21
CA ARG A 93 7.64 1.79 -10.35
C ARG A 93 6.33 1.85 -11.13
N GLN A 94 5.23 2.32 -10.53
CA GLN A 94 3.90 2.38 -11.15
C GLN A 94 3.26 3.76 -11.06
N TYR A 95 3.59 4.52 -10.01
CA TYR A 95 3.04 5.84 -9.74
C TYR A 95 4.10 6.92 -9.90
N ASP A 96 3.66 8.16 -10.09
CA ASP A 96 4.57 9.32 -10.14
C ASP A 96 5.35 9.44 -8.81
N PRO A 97 6.68 9.26 -8.83
CA PRO A 97 7.50 9.27 -7.61
C PRO A 97 7.47 10.61 -6.88
N VAL A 98 7.19 11.72 -7.57
CA VAL A 98 7.04 13.05 -6.94
C VAL A 98 5.78 13.08 -6.10
N LYS A 99 4.67 12.54 -6.62
CA LYS A 99 3.41 12.44 -5.87
C LYS A 99 3.52 11.48 -4.69
N VAL A 100 4.15 10.32 -4.89
CA VAL A 100 4.43 9.37 -3.80
C VAL A 100 5.24 10.05 -2.71
N ARG A 101 6.33 10.73 -3.06
CA ARG A 101 7.19 11.46 -2.12
C ARG A 101 6.41 12.50 -1.32
N ALA A 102 5.60 13.31 -2.00
CA ALA A 102 4.76 14.33 -1.36
C ALA A 102 3.72 13.74 -0.39
N THR A 103 3.18 12.55 -0.67
CA THR A 103 2.30 11.85 0.27
C THR A 103 3.07 11.38 1.51
N VAL A 104 4.22 10.73 1.32
CA VAL A 104 5.05 10.22 2.42
C VAL A 104 5.50 11.37 3.33
N ASP A 105 5.88 12.51 2.74
CA ASP A 105 6.25 13.75 3.46
C ASP A 105 5.23 14.18 4.51
N LYS A 106 3.94 14.11 4.15
CA LYS A 106 2.85 14.53 5.03
C LYS A 106 2.64 13.58 6.21
N CYS A 107 3.21 12.39 6.15
CA CYS A 107 2.94 11.29 7.08
C CYS A 107 4.17 10.82 7.87
N LEU A 108 5.29 11.57 7.83
CA LEU A 108 6.55 11.18 8.47
C LEU A 108 6.52 11.07 10.00
N ARG A 109 5.46 11.58 10.65
CA ARG A 109 5.34 11.63 12.11
C ARG A 109 3.99 11.05 12.55
N PRO A 110 3.75 9.75 12.37
CA PRO A 110 2.50 9.13 12.79
C PRO A 110 2.37 9.19 14.32
N ALA A 111 1.18 9.54 14.80
CA ALA A 111 0.85 9.49 16.22
C ALA A 111 0.51 8.05 16.65
N GLY A 112 0.61 7.75 17.95
CA GLY A 112 0.25 6.44 18.51
C GLY A 112 1.03 6.13 19.78
N ALA A 113 0.44 5.29 20.66
CA ALA A 113 1.08 4.90 21.92
C ALA A 113 2.09 3.78 21.71
N THR A 114 1.84 2.86 20.77
CA THR A 114 2.74 1.74 20.43
C THR A 114 3.26 1.84 18.99
N PRO A 115 4.30 1.07 18.61
CA PRO A 115 4.70 0.93 17.22
C PRO A 115 3.54 0.50 16.32
N GLU A 116 2.69 -0.42 16.75
CA GLU A 116 1.53 -0.88 15.98
C GLU A 116 0.49 0.23 15.74
N ASP A 117 0.22 1.06 16.75
CA ASP A 117 -0.65 2.23 16.57
C ASP A 117 -0.07 3.23 15.57
N LYS A 118 1.23 3.50 15.67
CA LYS A 118 1.91 4.38 14.71
C LYS A 118 1.83 3.82 13.28
N ALA A 119 1.83 2.49 13.13
CA ALA A 119 1.85 1.81 11.82
C ALA A 119 0.54 1.99 11.11
N TYR A 120 -0.50 1.69 11.88
CA TYR A 120 -1.87 1.87 11.48
C TYR A 120 -2.14 3.33 11.10
N ASN A 121 -1.72 4.28 11.94
CA ASN A 121 -1.91 5.70 11.67
C ASN A 121 -1.08 6.22 10.50
N TYR A 122 0.12 5.66 10.27
CA TYR A 122 0.91 5.96 9.08
C TYR A 122 0.17 5.53 7.80
N ILE A 123 -0.33 4.30 7.73
CA ILE A 123 -1.09 3.80 6.58
C ILE A 123 -2.35 4.63 6.34
N ARG A 124 -3.09 4.96 7.40
CA ARG A 124 -4.28 5.82 7.28
C ARG A 124 -3.93 7.22 6.80
N CYS A 125 -2.85 7.82 7.32
CA CYS A 125 -2.36 9.10 6.82
C CYS A 125 -2.00 9.01 5.35
N PHE A 126 -1.28 7.96 4.95
CA PHE A 126 -0.82 7.75 3.59
C PHE A 126 -2.01 7.70 2.63
N PHE A 127 -2.97 6.80 2.87
CA PHE A 127 -4.14 6.66 2.00
C PHE A 127 -5.12 7.84 2.06
N LYS A 128 -5.16 8.60 3.16
CA LYS A 128 -5.90 9.87 3.20
C LYS A 128 -5.28 10.94 2.28
N ASN A 129 -3.97 10.85 2.02
CA ASN A 129 -3.22 11.88 1.30
C ASN A 129 -2.76 11.47 -0.11
N ILE A 130 -2.99 10.22 -0.56
CA ILE A 130 -2.72 9.85 -1.95
C ILE A 130 -3.58 10.70 -2.90
N THR A 131 -2.96 11.17 -3.97
CA THR A 131 -3.63 11.96 -5.02
C THR A 131 -3.57 11.25 -6.37
N TYR A 132 -3.37 9.94 -6.34
CA TYR A 132 -3.27 9.05 -7.48
C TYR A 132 -4.11 7.81 -7.20
N LYS A 133 -4.64 7.19 -8.26
CA LYS A 133 -5.49 6.02 -8.14
C LYS A 133 -4.62 4.77 -8.01
N ILE A 134 -4.86 4.00 -6.95
CA ILE A 134 -4.36 2.65 -6.72
C ILE A 134 -5.41 1.66 -7.22
#